data_AF-A0AAV0AXX6-F1
#
_entry.id   AF-A0AAV0AXX6-F1
#
_cell.length_a   1.000
_cell.length_b   1.000
_cell.length_c   1.000
_cell.angle_alpha   90.00
_cell.angle_beta   90.00
_cell.angle_gamma   90.00
#
_symmetry.space_group_name_H-M   'P 1'
#
loop_
_entity.id
_entity.type
_entity.pdbx_description
1 polymer ?
#
loop_
_entity_poly.entity_id
_entity_poly.type
_entity_poly.pdbx_seq_one_letter_code
_entity_poly.pdbx_strand_id
1 'polypeptide(L)' 'GNTVKYQYSLRIYRLVEWSDLMGAHMIPGELIIRGLSDVSKPKGRGLLLLEEMSSKGNLTKGDYTVEMVRMAWMFFLI' A
#
# COMPACT_ATOMS: atom_id res chain seq x y z
N GLY A 1 -4.28 8.30 -1.77
CA GLY A 1 -4.52 9.62 -1.22
C GLY A 1 -3.40 10.51 -1.69
N ASN A 2 -3.62 11.83 -1.74
CA ASN A 2 -2.63 12.75 -2.27
C ASN A 2 -1.31 12.75 -1.48
N THR A 3 -1.38 12.64 -0.15
CA THR A 3 -0.18 12.63 0.70
C THR A 3 0.77 11.49 0.35
N VAL A 4 0.27 10.25 0.28
CA VAL A 4 1.11 9.07 -0.01
C VAL A 4 1.65 9.08 -1.44
N LYS A 5 0.89 9.64 -2.40
CA LYS A 5 1.35 9.85 -3.77
C LYS A 5 2.62 10.69 -3.80
N TYR A 6 2.61 11.83 -3.11
CA TYR A 6 3.76 12.73 -3.07
C TYR A 6 4.91 12.19 -2.21
N GLN A 7 4.62 11.48 -1.11
CA GLN A 7 5.65 10.83 -0.31
C GLN A 7 6.40 9.75 -1.09
N TYR A 8 5.69 9.01 -1.93
CA TYR A 8 6.26 7.90 -2.70
C TYR A 8 6.97 8.36 -3.99
N SER A 9 6.44 9.40 -4.67
CA SER A 9 6.97 9.84 -5.98
C SER A 9 7.93 11.03 -5.93
N LEU A 10 7.84 11.90 -4.93
CA LEU A 10 8.58 13.17 -4.91
C LEU A 10 9.69 13.20 -3.85
N ARG A 11 10.24 14.40 -3.66
CA ARG A 11 11.28 14.76 -2.69
C ARG A 11 12.62 14.07 -2.99
N ILE A 12 13.39 13.82 -1.94
CA ILE A 12 14.79 13.41 -2.01
C ILE A 12 14.87 11.92 -2.36
N TYR A 13 13.97 11.10 -1.79
CA TYR A 13 14.05 9.64 -1.90
C TYR A 13 13.44 9.09 -3.20
N ARG A 14 12.39 9.71 -3.75
CA ARG A 14 11.71 9.29 -4.99
C ARG A 14 11.59 7.76 -5.10
N LEU A 15 11.00 7.15 -4.07
CA LEU A 15 11.00 5.70 -3.87
C LEU A 15 10.47 4.93 -5.08
N VAL A 16 9.47 5.49 -5.79
CA VAL A 16 8.90 4.90 -7.00
C VAL A 16 9.91 4.68 -8.14
N GLU A 17 11.02 5.42 -8.14
CA GLU A 17 12.05 5.32 -9.17
C GLU A 17 12.91 4.07 -9.04
N TRP A 18 13.07 3.54 -7.83
CA TRP A 18 14.03 2.45 -7.55
C TRP A 18 13.44 1.27 -6.77
N SER A 19 12.35 1.45 -6.04
CA SER A 19 11.74 0.38 -5.24
C SER A 19 10.72 -0.38 -6.10
N ASP A 20 11.06 -1.61 -6.49
CA ASP A 20 10.17 -2.49 -7.24
C ASP A 20 8.88 -2.81 -6.47
N LEU A 21 8.99 -2.92 -5.13
CA LEU A 21 7.88 -3.20 -4.23
C LEU A 21 7.79 -2.14 -3.14
N MET A 22 6.58 -1.81 -2.70
CA MET A 22 6.34 -0.94 -1.54
C MET A 22 5.26 -1.50 -0.63
N GLY A 23 5.53 -1.52 0.67
CA GLY A 23 4.57 -1.96 1.70
C GLY A 23 3.58 -0.85 2.08
N ALA A 24 2.32 -1.19 2.35
CA ALA A 24 1.32 -0.23 2.83
C ALA A 24 0.34 -0.85 3.85
N HIS A 25 -0.02 -0.06 4.86
CA HIS A 25 -1.15 -0.34 5.76
C HIS A 25 -2.41 0.33 5.22
N MET A 26 -3.56 -0.34 5.30
CA MET A 26 -4.84 0.24 4.85
C MET A 26 -5.72 0.77 5.98
N ILE A 27 -5.11 1.15 7.11
CA ILE A 27 -5.79 1.89 8.18
C ILE A 27 -6.54 3.13 7.62
N PRO A 28 -6.00 3.90 6.64
CA PRO A 28 -6.71 5.04 6.05
C PRO A 28 -7.79 4.68 5.00
N GLY A 29 -8.00 3.39 4.72
CA GLY A 29 -8.91 2.90 3.68
C GLY A 29 -8.34 2.89 2.26
N GLU A 30 -9.18 2.49 1.29
CA GLU A 30 -8.78 2.18 -0.09
C GLU A 30 -8.07 3.30 -0.85
N LEU A 31 -8.28 4.56 -0.44
CA LEU A 31 -7.66 5.70 -1.09
C LEU A 31 -6.14 5.57 -1.06
N ILE A 32 -5.53 4.95 -0.04
CA ILE A 32 -4.08 4.75 0.02
C ILE A 32 -3.57 3.97 -1.19
N ILE A 33 -4.24 2.86 -1.55
CA ILE A 33 -3.87 2.02 -2.70
C ILE A 33 -3.99 2.83 -3.97
N ARG A 34 -5.12 3.53 -4.18
CA ARG A 34 -5.34 4.35 -5.39
C ARG A 34 -4.22 5.38 -5.58
N GLY A 35 -3.87 6.13 -4.54
CA GLY A 35 -2.84 7.17 -4.66
C GLY A 35 -1.43 6.64 -4.86
N LEU A 36 -1.09 5.48 -4.29
CA LEU A 36 0.20 4.82 -4.56
C LEU A 36 0.21 4.23 -5.98
N SER A 37 -0.89 3.60 -6.36
CA SER A 37 -1.12 2.98 -7.66
C SER A 37 -0.98 3.95 -8.83
N ASP A 38 -1.51 5.18 -8.69
CA ASP A 38 -1.43 6.25 -9.68
C ASP A 38 0.01 6.53 -10.14
N VAL A 39 1.00 6.33 -9.27
CA VAL A 39 2.41 6.60 -9.56
C VAL A 39 3.24 5.32 -9.74
N SER A 40 2.87 4.21 -9.10
CA SER A 40 3.57 2.92 -9.26
C SER A 40 3.28 2.22 -10.59
N LYS A 41 2.02 2.18 -11.03
CA LYS A 41 1.61 1.39 -12.21
C LYS A 41 2.32 1.81 -13.50
N PRO A 42 2.43 3.11 -13.84
CA PRO A 42 3.15 3.53 -15.04
C PRO A 42 4.64 3.14 -15.04
N LYS A 43 5.19 2.80 -13.86
CA LYS A 43 6.58 2.38 -13.66
C LYS A 43 6.72 0.88 -13.39
N GLY A 44 5.63 0.12 -13.49
CA GLY A 44 5.64 -1.33 -13.24
C GLY A 44 5.99 -1.72 -11.81
N ARG A 45 5.67 -0.89 -10.80
CA ARG A 45 5.96 -1.18 -9.38
C ARG A 45 4.78 -1.88 -8.69
N GLY A 46 5.10 -2.84 -7.82
CA GLY A 46 4.12 -3.58 -7.02
C GLY A 46 3.88 -2.99 -5.64
N LEU A 47 2.72 -3.32 -5.06
CA LEU A 47 2.37 -2.96 -3.69
C LEU A 47 2.14 -4.24 -2.86
N LEU A 48 2.65 -4.24 -1.62
CA LEU A 48 2.42 -5.29 -0.63
C LEU A 48 1.54 -4.72 0.49
N LEU A 49 0.42 -5.37 0.76
CA LEU A 49 -0.52 -4.95 1.79
C LEU A 49 -0.17 -5.66 3.11
N LEU A 50 -0.05 -4.89 4.19
CA LEU A 50 0.38 -5.38 5.50
C LEU A 50 -0.82 -5.82 6.34
N GLU A 51 -1.25 -7.07 6.14
CA GLU A 51 -2.46 -7.65 6.72
C GLU A 51 -2.28 -8.10 8.17
N GLU A 52 -1.05 -8.52 8.52
CA GLU A 52 -0.65 -8.95 9.86
C GLU A 52 0.74 -8.40 10.20
N MET A 53 1.05 -8.34 11.49
CA MET A 53 2.36 -7.93 12.00
C MET A 53 2.86 -8.90 13.07
N SER A 54 4.16 -9.15 13.09
CA SER A 54 4.80 -10.03 14.08
C SER A 54 4.98 -9.38 15.46
N SER A 55 4.72 -8.08 15.58
CA SER A 55 4.91 -7.33 16.83
C SER A 55 3.89 -7.75 17.90
N LYS A 56 4.39 -7.90 19.13
CA LYS A 56 3.55 -8.23 20.29
C LYS A 56 2.53 -7.10 20.52
N GLY A 57 1.25 -7.47 20.63
CA GLY A 57 0.17 -6.53 20.91
C GLY A 57 -0.33 -5.74 19.70
N ASN A 58 -0.01 -6.16 18.47
CA ASN A 58 -0.53 -5.52 17.27
C ASN A 58 -2.06 -5.54 17.17
N LEU A 59 -2.58 -4.60 16.40
CA LEU A 59 -4.00 -4.42 16.12
C LEU A 59 -4.42 -5.03 14.77
N THR A 60 -3.47 -5.56 14.00
CA THR A 60 -3.67 -6.09 12.65
C THR A 60 -4.06 -7.57 12.71
N LYS A 61 -5.26 -7.87 13.21
CA LYS A 61 -5.76 -9.23 13.43
C LYS A 61 -7.27 -9.31 13.23
N GLY A 62 -7.79 -10.53 13.01
CA GLY A 62 -9.23 -10.79 12.86
C GLY A 62 -9.81 -10.07 11.65
N ASP A 63 -10.89 -9.30 11.86
CA ASP A 63 -11.61 -8.58 10.80
C ASP A 63 -10.69 -7.63 10.00
N TYR A 64 -9.68 -7.04 10.64
CA TYR A 64 -8.70 -6.21 9.93
C TYR A 64 -7.98 -7.01 8.83
N THR A 65 -7.52 -8.21 9.14
CA THR A 65 -6.80 -9.07 8.19
C THR A 65 -7.73 -9.54 7.06
N VAL A 66 -8.96 -9.94 7.40
CA VAL A 66 -9.97 -10.36 6.41
C VAL A 66 -10.25 -9.23 5.42
N GLU A 67 -10.44 -8.02 5.92
CA GLU A 67 -10.71 -6.86 5.08
C GLU A 67 -9.49 -6.45 4.25
N MET A 68 -8.27 -6.61 4.79
CA MET A 68 -7.03 -6.40 4.04
C MET A 68 -6.91 -7.36 2.86
N VAL A 69 -7.17 -8.66 3.07
CA VAL A 69 -7.17 -9.67 2.00
C VAL A 69 -8.23 -9.33 0.96
N ARG A 70 -9.45 -8.97 1.39
CA ARG A 70 -10.55 -8.59 0.48
C ARG A 70 -10.14 -7.43 -0.42
N MET A 71 -9.54 -6.40 0.15
CA MET A 71 -9.02 -5.27 -0.60
C MET A 71 -7.87 -5.67 -1.53
N ALA A 72 -6.94 -6.53 -1.11
CA ALA A 72 -5.88 -7.05 -1.98
C ALA A 72 -6.46 -7.67 -3.26
N TRP A 73 -7.48 -8.51 -3.12
CA TRP A 73 -8.18 -9.11 -4.25
C TRP A 73 -8.86 -8.10 -5.16
N MET A 74 -9.54 -7.09 -4.59
CA MET A 74 -10.18 -6.03 -5.37
C MET A 74 -9.20 -5.23 -6.22
N PHE A 75 -7.96 -5.06 -5.75
CA PHE A 75 -6.93 -4.27 -6.43
C PHE A 75 -5.90 -5.10 -7.21
N PHE A 76 -6.03 -6.43 -7.23
CA PHE A 76 -5.08 -7.31 -7.91
C PHE A 76 -5.13 -7.21 -9.45
N LEU A 77 -6.30 -6.93 -10.02
CA LEU A 77 -6.54 -6.94 -11.47
C LEU A 77 -6.63 -5.56 -12.13
N ILE A 78 -6.64 -4.49 -11.32
CA ILE A 78 -6.69 -3.11 -11.80
C ILE A 78 -5.32 -2.50 -11.75
#